data_AF-A0A315VXT1-F1
#
_entry.id   AF-A0A315VXT1-F1
#
_cell.length_a   1.000
_cell.length_b   1.000
_cell.length_c   1.000
_cell.angle_alpha   90.00
_cell.angle_beta   90.00
_cell.angle_gamma   90.00
#
_symmetry.space_group_name_H-M   'P 1'
#
loop_
_entity.id
_entity.type
_entity.pdbx_description
1 polymer ?
#
loop_
_entity_poly.entity_id
_entity_poly.type
_entity_poly.pdbx_seq_one_letter_code
_entity_poly.pdbx_strand_id
1 'polypeptide(L)'
;MFPQILVTFSEFKKMEQTCCVLLEKLDKSVQVGTPRFFHSAACLSELRVRATVSAVENAQQKASKIAQLLGESLGASLLVREEETKEWRNEEEATGGECNSMHFPPLLPTATATSQVSVSFSFRDKSKKKL
;
A
#
# COMPACT_ATOMS: atom_id res chain seq x y z
N MET A 1 31.76 -14.52 -16.69
CA MET A 1 30.56 -14.26 -15.85
C MET A 1 31.00 -14.44 -14.41
N PHE A 2 30.89 -13.41 -13.57
CA PHE A 2 31.18 -13.55 -12.14
C PHE A 2 29.95 -14.14 -11.42
N PRO A 3 30.13 -15.01 -10.42
CA PRO A 3 29.01 -15.52 -9.62
C PRO A 3 28.36 -14.36 -8.87
N GLN A 4 27.02 -14.35 -8.82
CA GLN A 4 26.24 -13.41 -8.01
C GLN A 4 25.40 -14.16 -6.99
N ILE A 5 25.32 -13.59 -5.80
CA ILE A 5 24.46 -14.06 -4.71
C ILE A 5 23.52 -12.91 -4.35
N LEU A 6 22.21 -13.17 -4.40
CA LEU A 6 21.20 -12.23 -3.94
C LEU A 6 20.61 -12.76 -2.62
N VAL A 7 20.56 -11.89 -1.61
CA VAL A 7 19.99 -12.22 -0.31
C VAL A 7 18.86 -11.25 -0.01
N THR A 8 17.70 -11.78 0.36
CA THR A 8 16.55 -10.98 0.78
C THR A 8 16.42 -11.06 2.29
N PHE A 9 16.28 -9.90 2.93
CA PHE A 9 16.06 -9.78 4.36
C PHE A 9 14.68 -9.18 4.61
N SER A 10 13.99 -9.69 5.63
CA SER A 10 12.74 -9.09 6.11
C SER A 10 12.97 -7.99 7.16
N GLU A 11 14.19 -7.91 7.72
CA GLU A 11 14.55 -6.99 8.79
C GLU A 11 15.75 -6.13 8.39
N PHE A 12 15.57 -4.80 8.37
CA PHE A 12 16.62 -3.87 7.96
C PHE A 12 17.87 -3.94 8.84
N LYS A 13 17.70 -4.11 10.15
CA LYS A 13 18.83 -4.23 11.08
C LYS A 13 19.69 -5.47 10.79
N LYS A 14 19.07 -6.60 10.47
CA LYS A 14 19.80 -7.83 10.11
C LYS A 14 20.53 -7.67 8.78
N MET A 15 19.90 -7.01 7.81
CA MET A 15 20.53 -6.66 6.54
C MET A 15 21.76 -5.78 6.75
N GLU A 16 21.63 -4.67 7.50
CA GLU A 16 22.72 -3.72 7.75
C GLU A 16 23.90 -4.39 8.47
N GLN A 17 23.61 -5.15 9.54
CA GLN A 17 24.64 -5.92 10.25
C GLN A 17 25.36 -6.91 9.32
N THR A 18 24.62 -7.60 8.46
CA THR A 18 25.21 -8.55 7.49
C THR A 18 26.08 -7.81 6.47
N CYS A 19 25.63 -6.67 5.94
CA CYS A 19 26.43 -5.84 5.03
C CYS A 19 27.75 -5.39 5.68
N CYS A 20 27.73 -4.93 6.94
CA CYS A 20 28.94 -4.56 7.67
C CYS A 20 29.91 -5.75 7.78
N VAL A 21 29.42 -6.92 8.19
CA VAL A 21 30.26 -8.13 8.29
C VAL A 21 30.85 -8.51 6.92
N LEU A 22 30.07 -8.44 5.84
CA LEU A 22 30.56 -8.76 4.50
C LEU A 22 31.64 -7.78 4.04
N LEU A 23 31.46 -6.48 4.29
CA LEU A 23 32.46 -5.45 3.98
C LEU A 23 33.75 -5.62 4.81
N GLU A 24 33.65 -6.07 6.05
CA GLU A 24 34.81 -6.29 6.92
C GLU A 24 35.57 -7.59 6.63
N LYS A 25 34.87 -8.66 6.22
CA LYS A 25 35.43 -10.01 6.16
C LYS A 25 35.80 -10.47 4.76
N LEU A 26 35.24 -9.85 3.72
CA LEU A 26 35.54 -10.21 2.32
C LEU A 26 36.72 -9.40 1.78
N ASP A 27 37.45 -9.99 0.85
CA ASP A 27 38.55 -9.31 0.17
C ASP A 27 38.05 -8.44 -1.01
N LYS A 28 38.97 -7.73 -1.66
CA LYS A 28 38.68 -6.79 -2.76
C LYS A 28 38.15 -7.45 -4.04
N SER A 29 38.18 -8.78 -4.12
CA SER A 29 37.61 -9.52 -5.26
C SER A 29 36.08 -9.62 -5.19
N VAL A 30 35.48 -9.32 -4.03
CA VAL A 30 34.04 -9.32 -3.84
C VAL A 30 33.49 -7.91 -3.72
N GLN A 31 32.48 -7.60 -4.52
CA GLN A 31 31.76 -6.33 -4.44
C GLN A 31 30.43 -6.54 -3.71
N VAL A 32 30.23 -5.81 -2.61
CA VAL A 32 28.93 -5.75 -1.91
C VAL A 32 28.12 -4.63 -2.55
N GLY A 33 27.01 -5.00 -3.20
CA GLY A 33 26.11 -4.03 -3.84
C GLY A 33 25.27 -3.24 -2.83
N THR A 34 24.79 -2.06 -3.24
CA THR A 34 23.87 -1.25 -2.45
C THR A 34 22.55 -2.01 -2.21
N PRO A 35 22.05 -2.06 -0.95
CA PRO A 35 20.76 -2.67 -0.65
C PRO A 35 19.62 -2.07 -1.47
N ARG A 36 18.70 -2.91 -1.92
CA ARG A 36 17.43 -2.48 -2.51
C ARG A 36 16.31 -2.77 -1.54
N PHE A 37 15.51 -1.75 -1.26
CA PHE A 37 14.32 -1.89 -0.45
C PHE A 37 13.14 -2.25 -1.36
N PHE A 38 12.07 -2.78 -0.78
CA PHE A 38 10.80 -2.98 -1.48
C PHE A 38 9.71 -3.40 -0.48
N HIS A 39 8.45 -3.21 -0.87
CA HIS A 39 7.31 -3.84 -0.19
C HIS A 39 7.04 -5.21 -0.80
N SER A 40 6.73 -6.20 0.05
CA SER A 40 6.30 -7.52 -0.40
C SER A 40 4.94 -7.44 -1.10
N ALA A 41 4.68 -8.36 -2.04
CA ALA A 41 3.40 -8.45 -2.73
C ALA A 41 2.21 -8.62 -1.75
N ALA A 42 2.43 -9.33 -0.63
CA ALA A 42 1.43 -9.50 0.42
C ALA A 42 1.08 -8.18 1.12
N CYS A 43 2.10 -7.38 1.49
CA CYS A 43 1.89 -6.08 2.12
C CYS A 43 1.14 -5.10 1.19
N LEU A 44 1.48 -5.13 -0.10
CA LEU A 44 0.81 -4.33 -1.13
C LEU A 44 -0.63 -4.79 -1.36
N SER A 45 -0.89 -6.09 -1.37
CA SER A 45 -2.24 -6.63 -1.46
C SER A 45 -3.11 -6.19 -0.28
N GLU A 46 -2.58 -6.24 0.93
CA GLU A 46 -3.29 -5.76 2.12
C GLU A 46 -3.55 -4.25 2.08
N LEU A 47 -2.58 -3.47 1.59
CA LEU A 47 -2.75 -2.02 1.40
C LEU A 47 -3.91 -1.72 0.45
N ARG A 48 -4.02 -2.43 -0.68
CA ARG A 48 -5.12 -2.27 -1.63
C ARG A 48 -6.48 -2.60 -1.00
N VAL A 49 -6.56 -3.73 -0.30
CA VAL A 49 -7.80 -4.12 0.42
C VAL A 49 -8.22 -3.04 1.41
N ARG A 50 -7.27 -2.50 2.21
CA ARG A 50 -7.57 -1.41 3.15
C ARG A 50 -8.11 -0.17 2.43
N ALA A 51 -7.51 0.23 1.31
CA ALA A 51 -7.99 1.36 0.53
C ALA A 51 -9.42 1.14 0.01
N THR A 52 -9.73 -0.06 -0.48
CA THR A 52 -11.08 -0.41 -0.97
C THR A 52 -12.11 -0.42 0.16
N VAL A 53 -11.79 -0.98 1.32
CA VAL A 53 -12.69 -0.96 2.50
C VAL A 53 -12.98 0.48 2.91
N SER A 54 -11.94 1.32 3.05
CA SER A 54 -12.13 2.73 3.38
C SER A 54 -12.96 3.49 2.34
N ALA A 55 -12.83 3.17 1.05
CA ALA A 55 -13.64 3.75 -0.01
C ALA A 55 -15.12 3.34 0.10
N VAL A 56 -15.41 2.07 0.44
CA VAL A 56 -16.79 1.58 0.67
C VAL A 56 -17.40 2.22 1.91
N GLU A 57 -16.66 2.31 3.02
CA GLU A 57 -17.10 3.00 4.24
C GLU A 57 -17.44 4.47 3.95
N ASN A 58 -16.59 5.14 3.17
CA ASN A 58 -16.83 6.52 2.74
C ASN A 58 -18.11 6.65 1.92
N ALA A 59 -18.34 5.74 0.97
CA ALA A 59 -19.56 5.71 0.16
C ALA A 59 -20.81 5.47 1.04
N GLN A 60 -20.74 4.54 2.00
CA GLN A 60 -21.83 4.27 2.94
C GLN A 60 -22.15 5.49 3.82
N GLN A 61 -21.12 6.15 4.37
CA GLN A 61 -21.30 7.36 5.17
C GLN A 61 -21.97 8.48 4.36
N LYS A 62 -21.53 8.69 3.11
CA LYS A 62 -22.14 9.66 2.20
C LYS A 62 -23.60 9.32 1.92
N ALA A 63 -23.90 8.07 1.57
CA ALA A 63 -25.26 7.62 1.29
C ALA A 63 -26.18 7.74 2.52
N SER A 64 -25.67 7.45 3.72
CA SER A 64 -26.42 7.63 4.96
C SER A 64 -26.80 9.09 5.21
N LYS A 65 -25.89 10.03 4.96
CA LYS A 65 -26.17 11.47 5.08
C LYS A 65 -27.23 11.90 4.07
N ILE A 66 -27.14 11.43 2.83
CA ILE A 66 -28.13 11.70 1.78
C ILE A 66 -29.52 11.15 2.18
N ALA A 67 -29.59 9.90 2.63
CA ALA A 67 -30.85 9.31 3.08
C ALA A 67 -31.51 10.13 4.21
N GLN A 68 -30.72 10.60 5.18
CA GLN A 68 -31.21 11.45 6.26
C GLN A 68 -31.79 12.78 5.74
N LEU A 69 -31.13 13.42 4.78
CA LEU A 69 -31.62 14.66 4.14
C LEU A 69 -32.94 14.44 3.40
N LEU A 70 -33.15 13.26 2.84
CA LEU A 70 -34.40 12.87 2.15
C LEU A 70 -35.51 12.42 3.13
N GLY A 71 -35.26 12.44 4.44
CA GLY A 71 -36.21 11.94 5.44
C GLY A 71 -36.22 10.41 5.58
N GLU A 72 -35.50 9.68 4.72
CA GLU A 72 -35.41 8.22 4.71
C GLU A 72 -34.28 7.68 5.60
N SER A 73 -34.15 6.36 5.64
CA SER A 73 -33.04 5.64 6.28
C SER A 73 -32.27 4.82 5.24
N LEU A 74 -30.98 4.61 5.46
CA LEU A 74 -30.16 3.83 4.53
C LEU A 74 -30.60 2.35 4.53
N GLY A 75 -30.88 1.85 3.34
CA GLY A 75 -31.29 0.49 3.06
C GLY A 75 -30.13 -0.50 3.00
N ALA A 76 -30.41 -1.70 2.49
CA ALA A 76 -29.36 -2.66 2.16
C ALA A 76 -28.56 -2.16 0.94
N SER A 77 -27.28 -2.53 0.88
CA SER A 77 -26.49 -2.39 -0.35
C SER A 77 -27.06 -3.33 -1.42
N LEU A 78 -27.20 -2.79 -2.63
CA LEU A 78 -27.71 -3.51 -3.80
C LEU A 78 -26.56 -3.92 -4.72
N LEU A 79 -25.55 -3.07 -4.84
CA LEU A 79 -24.38 -3.28 -5.67
C LEU A 79 -23.16 -2.64 -5.00
N VAL A 80 -22.06 -3.38 -4.93
CA VAL A 80 -20.74 -2.88 -4.53
C VAL A 80 -19.78 -3.26 -5.65
N ARG A 81 -19.16 -2.27 -6.27
CA ARG A 81 -18.20 -2.47 -7.35
C ARG A 81 -16.96 -1.62 -7.12
N GLU A 82 -15.80 -2.24 -7.27
CA GLU A 82 -14.53 -1.52 -7.41
C GLU A 82 -14.36 -1.14 -8.89
N GLU A 83 -14.19 0.15 -9.14
CA GLU A 83 -14.00 0.70 -10.49
C GLU A 83 -12.51 0.82 -10.81
N GLU A 84 -11.70 1.23 -9.84
CA GLU A 84 -10.27 1.43 -10.02
C GLU A 84 -9.50 1.25 -8.71
N THR A 85 -8.33 0.61 -8.78
CA THR A 85 -7.32 0.64 -7.72
C THR A 85 -5.99 1.07 -8.32
N LYS A 86 -5.38 2.11 -7.77
CA LYS A 86 -4.04 2.56 -8.15
C LYS A 86 -3.08 2.38 -6.99
N GLU A 87 -1.87 1.97 -7.30
CA GLU A 87 -0.75 1.79 -6.38
C GLU A 87 0.46 2.52 -6.96
N TRP A 88 1.19 3.26 -6.13
CA TRP A 88 2.44 3.92 -6.53
C TRP A 88 3.51 3.72 -5.47
N ARG A 89 4.77 3.67 -5.93
CA ARG A 89 5.94 3.42 -5.10
C ARG A 89 7.04 4.45 -5.41
N ASN A 90 7.63 5.04 -4.37
CA ASN A 90 8.71 6.01 -4.53
C ASN A 90 10.02 5.44 -5.15
N GLU A 91 10.19 4.12 -5.23
CA GLU A 91 11.38 3.52 -5.86
C GLU A 91 11.43 3.74 -7.38
N GLU A 92 10.29 4.03 -8.02
CA GLU A 92 10.20 4.21 -9.47
C GLU A 92 10.80 5.55 -9.95
N GLU A 93 10.97 6.53 -9.05
CA GLU A 93 11.59 7.84 -9.36
C GLU A 93 13.11 7.88 -9.09
N ALA A 94 13.67 6.89 -8.38
CA ALA A 94 15.06 6.92 -7.92
C ALA A 94 16.05 6.14 -8.80
N THR A 95 15.59 5.45 -9.85
CA THR A 95 16.42 4.56 -10.68
C THR A 95 17.34 5.27 -11.69
N GLY A 96 17.44 6.61 -11.66
CA GLY A 96 18.27 7.39 -12.59
C GLY A 96 19.57 7.98 -12.03
N GLY A 97 19.85 7.86 -10.72
CA GLY A 97 20.99 8.53 -10.11
C GLY A 97 21.89 7.57 -9.35
N GLU A 98 23.12 7.40 -9.82
CA GLU A 98 24.24 6.83 -9.06
C GLU A 98 24.37 7.60 -7.72
N CYS A 99 23.80 7.05 -6.64
CA CYS A 99 23.85 7.69 -5.34
C CYS A 99 25.17 7.36 -4.65
N ASN A 100 26.20 8.13 -4.98
CA ASN A 100 27.54 8.05 -4.41
C ASN A 100 27.67 8.98 -3.19
N SER A 101 26.78 8.87 -2.20
CA SER A 101 26.88 9.69 -0.98
C SER A 101 26.38 8.97 0.26
N MET A 102 27.32 8.71 1.19
CA MET A 102 27.15 8.05 2.49
C MET A 102 26.28 8.82 3.52
N HIS A 103 25.46 9.80 3.13
CA HIS A 103 24.81 10.71 4.10
C HIS A 103 23.36 11.10 3.84
N PHE A 104 22.64 10.43 2.94
CA PHE A 104 21.18 10.58 2.89
C PHE A 104 20.52 9.37 3.57
N PRO A 105 19.59 9.57 4.53
CA PRO A 105 18.80 8.44 5.01
C PRO A 105 18.11 7.84 3.79
N PRO A 106 18.27 6.53 3.51
CA PRO A 106 17.54 5.91 2.41
C PRO A 106 16.06 6.20 2.65
N LEU A 107 15.42 6.90 1.70
CA LEU A 107 13.99 7.16 1.78
C LEU A 107 13.34 5.80 2.00
N LEU A 108 12.74 5.61 3.17
CA LEU A 108 12.04 4.37 3.49
C LEU A 108 11.05 4.10 2.36
N PRO A 109 11.00 2.86 1.83
CA PRO A 109 10.06 2.54 0.77
C PRO A 109 8.68 2.91 1.27
N THR A 110 8.02 3.78 0.52
CA THR A 110 6.67 4.23 0.80
C THR A 110 5.79 3.78 -0.36
N ALA A 111 4.70 3.13 -0.03
CA ALA A 111 3.65 2.75 -0.95
C ALA A 111 2.37 3.47 -0.55
N THR A 112 1.60 3.90 -1.53
CA THR A 112 0.28 4.48 -1.32
C THR A 112 -0.66 3.84 -2.33
N ALA A 113 -1.89 3.60 -1.89
CA ALA A 113 -2.94 3.05 -2.73
C ALA A 113 -4.19 3.92 -2.64
N THR A 114 -4.88 4.09 -3.76
CA THR A 114 -6.20 4.71 -3.83
C THR A 114 -7.18 3.75 -4.48
N SER A 115 -8.40 3.70 -3.97
CA SER A 115 -9.48 2.90 -4.54
C SER A 115 -10.68 3.79 -4.85
N GLN A 116 -11.27 3.59 -6.03
CA GLN A 116 -12.53 4.18 -6.44
C GLN A 116 -13.58 3.07 -6.47
N VAL A 117 -14.69 3.29 -5.77
CA VAL A 117 -15.79 2.33 -5.70
C VAL A 117 -17.11 3.00 -6.09
N SER A 118 -17.99 2.21 -6.68
CA SER A 118 -19.39 2.54 -6.90
C SER A 118 -20.24 1.65 -6.00
N VAL A 119 -21.06 2.26 -5.14
CA VAL A 119 -21.93 1.53 -4.22
C VAL A 119 -23.34 2.07 -4.32
N SER A 120 -24.30 1.19 -4.61
CA SER A 120 -25.72 1.51 -4.66
C SER A 120 -26.44 0.98 -3.42
N PHE A 121 -27.26 1.83 -2.82
CA PHE A 121 -28.07 1.49 -1.66
C PHE A 121 -29.54 1.69 -1.98
N SER A 122 -30.38 0.85 -1.38
CA SER A 122 -31.81 1.16 -1.28
C SER A 122 -32.03 2.23 -0.21
N PHE A 123 -33.17 2.92 -0.26
CA PHE A 123 -33.66 3.71 0.87
C PHE A 123 -34.89 3.06 1.49
N ARG A 124 -35.09 3.34 2.78
CA ARG A 124 -36.20 2.82 3.57
C ARG A 124 -36.95 3.97 4.22
N ASP A 125 -38.25 4.00 3.96
CA ASP A 125 -39.21 4.86 4.66
C ASP A 125 -39.19 4.62 6.17
N LYS A 126 -39.06 5.70 6.93
CA LYS A 126 -39.14 5.66 8.40
C LYS A 126 -40.58 5.52 8.91
N SER A 127 -41.57 5.66 8.04
CA SER A 127 -43.01 5.71 8.35
C SER A 127 -43.68 4.35 8.51
N LYS A 128 -43.00 3.23 8.21
CA LYS A 128 -43.54 1.88 8.46
C LYS A 128 -43.33 1.42 9.92
N LYS A 129 -43.94 2.13 10.87
CA LYS A 129 -44.33 1.47 12.14
C LYS A 129 -45.53 0.58 11.82
N LYS A 130 -45.34 -0.74 11.85
CA LYS A 130 -46.45 -1.70 11.77
C LYS A 130 -47.42 -1.38 12.91
N LEU A 131 -48.66 -1.05 12.54
CA LEU A 131 -49.81 -1.01 13.44
C LEU A 131 -50.23 -2.45 13.77
#